data_AF-A0A6I9WFK3-F1
#
_entry.id   AF-A0A6I9WFK3-F1
#
_cell.length_a   1.000
_cell.length_b   1.000
_cell.length_c   1.000
_cell.angle_alpha   90.00
_cell.angle_beta   90.00
_cell.angle_gamma   90.00
#
_symmetry.space_group_name_H-M   'P 1'
#
loop_
_entity.id
_entity.type
_entity.pdbx_description
1 polymer ?
#
loop_
_entity_poly.entity_id
_entity_poly.type
_entity_poly.pdbx_seq_one_letter_code
_entity_poly.pdbx_strand_id
1 'polypeptide(L)'
;MRAPWPVLILAVILDSLLLLGEAVCHRNDTDLSAAGQRSGETLPRHRRELTFPKGSAFVLTLTLLKAIQLNEPKNWNLDLEFDTIWPIPSQEDLRKALIKKPSKLKRRHRRELYANLELALNSRNLPGRLCILRAICEAETVLSPPGFSIIEDAIRIILRNFEDADNHDCYDIAYQIKSDCEIVYPCPFSLLKLLLYNLYTEGM
;
A
#
# COMPACT_ATOMS: atom_id res chain seq x y z
N MET A 1 -27.18 -7.30 53.47
CA MET A 1 -25.90 -7.50 52.75
C MET A 1 -25.83 -6.47 51.64
N ARG A 2 -24.96 -5.47 51.80
CA ARG A 2 -24.86 -4.28 50.94
C ARG A 2 -24.10 -4.66 49.67
N ALA A 3 -24.76 -4.66 48.52
CA ALA A 3 -24.09 -4.72 47.23
C ALA A 3 -23.29 -3.42 47.02
N PRO A 4 -22.09 -3.48 46.44
CA PRO A 4 -21.15 -2.38 46.49
C PRO A 4 -21.52 -1.33 45.43
N TRP A 5 -21.64 -0.08 45.85
CA TRP A 5 -21.88 1.10 45.01
C TRP A 5 -20.95 1.33 43.80
N PRO A 6 -19.73 0.77 43.66
CA PRO A 6 -18.89 1.01 42.48
C PRO A 6 -19.45 0.41 41.18
N VAL A 7 -20.26 -0.65 41.25
CA VAL A 7 -20.78 -1.34 40.04
C VAL A 7 -21.86 -0.51 39.35
N LEU A 8 -22.69 0.20 40.12
CA LEU A 8 -23.71 1.10 39.58
C LEU A 8 -23.09 2.35 38.96
N ILE A 9 -21.98 2.85 39.52
CA ILE A 9 -21.27 4.01 38.96
C ILE A 9 -20.60 3.64 37.63
N LEU A 10 -19.99 2.44 37.52
CA LEU A 10 -19.42 1.95 36.27
C LEU A 10 -20.47 1.71 35.18
N ALA A 11 -21.65 1.20 35.53
CA ALA A 11 -22.75 1.01 34.57
C ALA A 11 -23.29 2.35 34.03
N VAL A 12 -23.41 3.37 34.87
CA VAL A 12 -23.90 4.70 34.46
C VAL A 12 -22.88 5.46 33.60
N ILE A 13 -21.57 5.28 33.86
CA ILE A 13 -20.50 5.88 33.03
C ILE A 13 -20.42 5.19 31.66
N LEU A 14 -20.65 3.87 31.60
CA LEU A 14 -20.61 3.11 30.34
C LEU A 14 -21.80 3.45 29.42
N ASP A 15 -23.01 3.66 29.98
CA ASP A 15 -24.18 4.13 29.21
C ASP A 15 -24.02 5.57 28.71
N SER A 16 -23.36 6.43 29.51
CA SER A 16 -23.13 7.84 29.13
C SER A 16 -22.06 8.00 28.05
N LEU A 17 -21.10 7.07 27.94
CA LEU A 17 -20.08 7.08 26.88
C LEU A 17 -20.54 6.40 25.58
N LEU A 18 -21.50 5.47 25.65
CA LEU A 18 -22.07 4.80 24.48
C LEU A 18 -23.09 5.68 23.71
N LEU A 19 -23.63 6.72 24.33
CA LEU A 19 -24.55 7.68 23.70
C LEU A 19 -23.87 8.89 23.05
N LEU A 20 -22.55 9.04 23.17
CA LEU A 20 -21.78 10.13 22.54
C LEU A 20 -21.10 9.69 21.23
N GLY A 21 -21.81 8.86 20.45
CA GLY A 21 -21.27 8.22 19.25
C GLY A 21 -22.29 7.94 18.16
N GLU A 22 -23.46 8.60 18.15
CA GLU A 22 -24.27 8.69 16.94
C GLU A 22 -23.92 9.99 16.22
N ALA A 23 -23.12 9.89 15.17
CA ALA A 23 -23.06 10.94 14.17
C ALA A 23 -24.43 11.01 13.49
N VAL A 24 -25.35 11.78 14.06
CA VAL A 24 -26.60 12.16 13.41
C VAL A 24 -26.21 12.98 12.19
N CYS A 25 -26.14 12.32 11.04
CA CYS A 25 -26.07 13.00 9.76
C CYS A 25 -27.39 13.76 9.59
N HIS A 26 -27.40 15.05 9.92
CA HIS A 26 -28.45 15.94 9.45
C HIS A 26 -28.40 15.95 7.93
N ARG A 27 -29.32 15.20 7.33
CA ARG A 27 -29.64 15.34 5.91
C ARG A 27 -30.41 16.65 5.79
N ASN A 28 -29.72 17.70 5.32
CA ASN A 28 -30.40 18.90 4.83
C ASN A 28 -31.13 18.51 3.55
N ASP A 29 -32.32 17.93 3.68
CA ASP A 29 -33.29 17.95 2.60
C ASP A 29 -33.80 19.40 2.53
N THR A 30 -33.11 20.24 1.77
CA THR A 30 -33.70 21.49 1.29
C THR A 30 -34.87 21.12 0.39
N ASP A 31 -36.07 21.15 0.95
CA ASP A 31 -37.32 21.03 0.22
C ASP A 31 -37.52 22.27 -0.66
N LEU A 32 -36.94 22.23 -1.85
CA LEU A 32 -37.13 23.22 -2.91
C LEU A 32 -38.44 22.89 -3.65
N SER A 33 -39.55 22.96 -2.92
CA SER A 33 -40.90 22.89 -3.49
C SER A 33 -41.62 24.24 -3.38
N ALA A 34 -40.95 25.30 -3.83
CA ALA A 34 -41.67 26.44 -4.39
C ALA A 34 -42.04 26.09 -5.83
N ALA A 35 -43.32 25.84 -6.08
CA ALA A 35 -43.89 25.60 -7.40
C ALA A 35 -43.57 26.77 -8.35
N GLY A 36 -42.47 26.61 -9.09
CA GLY A 36 -42.03 27.49 -10.15
C GLY A 36 -41.47 26.62 -11.26
N GLN A 37 -42.21 26.56 -12.36
CA GLN A 37 -41.88 25.84 -13.58
C GLN A 37 -40.45 26.18 -14.04
N ARG A 38 -39.48 25.34 -13.68
CA ARG A 38 -38.14 25.34 -14.27
C ARG A 38 -37.90 23.97 -14.83
N SER A 39 -37.78 23.91 -16.16
CA SER A 39 -37.28 22.76 -16.89
C SER A 39 -36.02 22.24 -16.18
N GLY A 40 -36.12 21.07 -15.58
CA GLY A 40 -35.02 20.39 -14.89
C GLY A 40 -34.08 19.70 -15.89
N GLU A 41 -33.70 20.38 -16.95
CA GLU A 41 -32.60 19.93 -17.81
C GLU A 41 -31.30 20.21 -17.08
N THR A 42 -30.87 19.24 -16.27
CA THR A 42 -29.47 19.17 -15.85
C THR A 42 -28.64 18.97 -17.10
N LEU A 43 -28.03 20.04 -17.60
CA LEU A 43 -27.08 19.95 -18.71
C LEU A 43 -26.01 18.92 -18.32
N PRO A 44 -25.75 17.90 -19.16
CA PRO A 44 -24.69 16.95 -18.89
C PRO A 44 -23.38 17.73 -18.86
N ARG A 45 -22.81 17.93 -17.66
CA ARG A 45 -21.49 18.52 -17.52
C ARG A 45 -20.50 17.56 -18.14
N HIS A 46 -20.01 17.89 -19.32
CA HIS A 46 -18.97 17.11 -19.98
C HIS A 46 -17.73 17.07 -19.08
N ARG A 47 -17.31 15.87 -18.68
CA ARG A 47 -16.09 15.68 -17.90
C ARG A 47 -14.92 16.17 -18.75
N ARG A 48 -14.12 17.09 -18.23
CA ARG A 48 -12.89 17.52 -18.89
C ARG A 48 -11.79 16.53 -18.51
N GLU A 49 -11.09 16.01 -19.51
CA GLU A 49 -9.98 15.10 -19.33
C GLU A 49 -8.67 15.85 -19.63
N LEU A 50 -7.67 15.68 -18.77
CA LEU A 50 -6.33 16.20 -19.01
C LEU A 50 -5.69 15.35 -20.10
N THR A 51 -5.41 15.94 -21.26
CA THR A 51 -4.76 15.24 -22.37
C THR A 51 -3.31 15.68 -22.46
N PHE A 52 -2.41 14.70 -22.55
CA PHE A 52 -0.98 14.93 -22.75
C PHE A 52 -0.64 14.73 -24.23
N PRO A 53 0.21 15.59 -24.84
CA PRO A 53 0.67 15.37 -26.21
C PRO A 53 1.51 14.10 -26.34
N LYS A 54 1.59 13.54 -27.55
CA LYS A 54 2.41 12.34 -27.82
C LYS A 54 3.88 12.63 -27.47
N GLY A 55 4.50 11.74 -26.71
CA GLY A 55 5.89 11.89 -26.25
C GLY A 55 6.06 12.56 -24.89
N SER A 56 4.97 12.93 -24.20
CA SER A 56 5.06 13.35 -22.80
C SER A 56 5.46 12.19 -21.88
N ALA A 57 6.25 12.49 -20.86
CA ALA A 57 6.66 11.55 -19.83
C ALA A 57 6.45 12.17 -18.44
N PHE A 58 6.06 11.33 -17.48
CA PHE A 58 6.09 11.64 -16.06
C PHE A 58 7.46 11.26 -15.52
N VAL A 59 8.12 12.18 -14.80
CA VAL A 59 9.44 11.95 -14.21
C VAL A 59 9.31 12.10 -12.71
N LEU A 60 9.72 11.08 -11.97
CA LEU A 60 9.89 11.13 -10.52
C LEU A 60 11.39 11.02 -10.22
N THR A 61 11.93 12.09 -9.63
CA THR A 61 13.33 12.21 -9.22
C THR A 61 13.39 12.15 -7.70
N LEU A 62 14.09 11.15 -7.16
CA LEU A 62 14.39 11.03 -5.74
C LEU A 62 15.85 11.44 -5.52
N THR A 63 16.06 12.52 -4.77
CA THR A 63 17.40 13.03 -4.43
C THR A 63 17.69 12.75 -2.95
N LEU A 64 18.75 11.99 -2.68
CA LEU A 64 19.25 11.75 -1.33
C LEU A 64 20.61 12.43 -1.17
N LEU A 65 20.63 13.50 -0.37
CA LEU A 65 21.84 14.21 -0.01
C LEU A 65 22.30 13.81 1.39
N LYS A 66 23.51 13.25 1.51
CA LYS A 66 24.15 12.93 2.79
C LYS A 66 25.54 13.54 2.88
N ALA A 67 25.80 14.32 3.92
CA ALA A 67 27.16 14.81 4.18
C ALA A 67 28.09 13.62 4.48
N ILE A 68 29.22 13.53 3.78
CA ILE A 68 30.20 12.48 4.04
C ILE A 68 30.92 12.85 5.34
N GLN A 69 30.63 12.13 6.42
CA GLN A 69 31.32 12.27 7.71
C GLN A 69 32.69 11.57 7.66
N LEU A 70 33.53 11.94 6.69
CA LEU A 70 34.96 11.63 6.76
C LEU A 70 35.63 12.68 7.63
N ASN A 71 36.57 12.23 8.46
CA ASN A 71 37.39 13.09 9.29
C ASN A 71 38.34 13.87 8.36
N GLU A 72 37.88 15.02 7.86
CA GLU A 72 38.54 15.97 6.93
C GLU A 72 38.61 15.54 5.43
N PRO A 73 38.34 16.44 4.44
CA PRO A 73 37.92 17.84 4.54
C PRO A 73 36.39 18.01 4.52
N LYS A 74 35.89 19.04 5.23
CA LYS A 74 34.51 19.19 5.73
C LYS A 74 33.37 19.49 4.73
N ASN A 75 33.59 19.42 3.41
CA ASN A 75 32.64 20.05 2.46
C ASN A 75 32.10 19.13 1.34
N TRP A 76 32.27 17.82 1.46
CA TRP A 76 31.82 16.88 0.43
C TRP A 76 30.48 16.26 0.82
N ASN A 77 29.44 16.56 0.03
CA ASN A 77 28.15 15.89 0.14
C ASN A 77 28.12 14.73 -0.87
N LEU A 78 27.65 13.58 -0.43
CA LEU A 78 27.23 12.51 -1.31
C LEU A 78 25.80 12.83 -1.76
N ASP A 79 25.65 13.09 -3.04
CA ASP A 79 24.35 13.26 -3.68
C ASP A 79 24.02 12.00 -4.49
N LEU A 80 22.90 11.37 -4.18
CA LEU A 80 22.39 10.20 -4.87
C LEU A 80 21.06 10.56 -5.50
N GLU A 81 21.06 10.68 -6.83
CA GLU A 81 19.88 10.94 -7.63
C GLU A 81 19.37 9.63 -8.23
N PHE A 82 18.08 9.34 -8.04
CA PHE A 82 17.38 8.23 -8.67
C PHE A 82 16.21 8.75 -9.50
N ASP A 83 16.38 8.69 -10.82
CA ASP A 83 15.39 9.15 -11.78
C ASP A 83 14.57 7.99 -12.33
N THR A 84 13.25 8.16 -12.26
CA THR A 84 12.30 7.23 -12.83
C THR A 84 11.44 7.94 -13.87
N ILE A 85 11.64 7.56 -15.13
CA ILE A 85 10.95 8.15 -16.28
C ILE A 85 9.85 7.19 -16.73
N TRP A 86 8.61 7.58 -16.55
CA TRP A 86 7.44 6.85 -17.02
C TRP A 86 6.83 7.55 -18.25
N PRO A 87 6.87 6.95 -19.45
CA PRO A 87 6.20 7.52 -20.61
C PRO A 87 4.69 7.54 -20.38
N ILE A 88 4.07 8.70 -20.60
CA ILE A 88 2.61 8.83 -20.46
C ILE A 88 1.98 8.14 -21.67
N PRO A 89 1.13 7.11 -21.46
CA PRO A 89 0.52 6.39 -22.56
C PRO A 89 -0.41 7.31 -23.36
N SER A 90 -0.29 7.27 -24.68
CA SER A 90 -1.18 8.03 -25.56
C SER A 90 -2.61 7.47 -25.51
N GLN A 91 -3.61 8.22 -25.98
CA GLN A 91 -5.00 7.76 -26.03
C GLN A 91 -5.16 6.42 -26.79
N GLU A 92 -4.34 6.19 -27.82
CA GLU A 92 -4.30 4.93 -28.58
C GLU A 92 -3.73 3.77 -27.74
N ASP A 93 -2.68 4.04 -26.97
CA ASP A 93 -2.07 3.05 -26.06
C ASP A 93 -2.99 2.74 -24.89
N LEU A 94 -3.70 3.74 -24.37
CA LEU A 94 -4.74 3.57 -23.36
C LEU A 94 -5.86 2.66 -23.89
N ARG A 95 -6.32 2.85 -25.12
CA ARG A 95 -7.30 1.93 -25.75
C ARG A 95 -6.74 0.50 -25.87
N LYS A 96 -5.50 0.32 -26.29
CA LYS A 96 -4.85 -1.01 -26.33
C LYS A 96 -4.67 -1.63 -24.94
N ALA A 97 -4.35 -0.82 -23.93
CA ALA A 97 -4.20 -1.23 -22.55
C ALA A 97 -5.54 -1.54 -21.88
N LEU A 98 -6.65 -0.92 -22.33
CA LEU A 98 -8.01 -1.31 -21.94
C LEU A 98 -8.41 -2.65 -22.57
N ILE A 99 -7.95 -2.92 -23.79
CA ILE A 99 -8.18 -4.20 -24.49
C ILE A 99 -7.38 -5.35 -23.84
N LYS A 100 -6.14 -5.10 -23.39
CA LYS A 100 -5.34 -6.08 -22.64
C LYS A 100 -5.73 -6.06 -21.17
N LYS A 101 -6.12 -7.19 -20.55
CA LYS A 101 -6.44 -7.24 -19.12
C LYS A 101 -5.23 -6.75 -18.29
N PRO A 102 -5.26 -5.54 -17.68
CA PRO A 102 -4.08 -4.93 -17.06
C PRO A 102 -3.58 -5.72 -15.84
N SER A 103 -4.44 -6.50 -15.21
CA SER A 103 -4.09 -7.41 -14.12
C SER A 103 -3.06 -8.46 -14.55
N LYS A 104 -3.19 -9.03 -15.75
CA LYS A 104 -2.29 -10.08 -16.27
C LYS A 104 -0.88 -9.56 -16.49
N LEU A 105 -0.74 -8.31 -16.96
CA LEU A 105 0.57 -7.68 -17.14
C LEU A 105 1.24 -7.39 -15.79
N LYS A 106 0.51 -6.80 -14.84
CA LYS A 106 1.01 -6.54 -13.48
C LYS A 106 1.48 -7.83 -12.80
N ARG A 107 0.74 -8.93 -12.98
CA ARG A 107 1.09 -10.24 -12.43
C ARG A 107 2.40 -10.80 -13.01
N ARG A 108 2.64 -10.65 -14.32
CA ARG A 108 3.90 -11.09 -14.95
C ARG A 108 5.10 -10.36 -14.38
N HIS A 109 5.05 -9.02 -14.33
CA HIS A 109 6.15 -8.23 -13.77
C HIS A 109 6.41 -8.56 -12.29
N ARG A 110 5.36 -8.82 -11.51
CA ARG A 110 5.50 -9.23 -10.10
C ARG A 110 6.17 -10.60 -9.96
N ARG A 111 5.79 -11.58 -10.78
CA ARG A 111 6.44 -12.90 -10.80
C ARG A 111 7.91 -12.80 -11.21
N GLU A 112 8.22 -11.96 -12.19
CA GLU A 112 9.60 -11.71 -12.61
C GLU A 112 10.42 -11.04 -11.49
N LEU A 113 9.84 -10.05 -10.80
CA LEU A 113 10.45 -9.44 -9.61
C LEU A 113 10.74 -10.50 -8.53
N TYR A 114 9.77 -11.34 -8.18
CA TYR A 114 9.95 -12.40 -7.18
C TYR A 114 11.02 -13.40 -7.63
N ALA A 115 11.01 -13.84 -8.88
CA ALA A 115 12.02 -14.74 -9.41
C ALA A 115 13.43 -14.13 -9.30
N ASN A 116 13.59 -12.85 -9.61
CA ASN A 116 14.87 -12.15 -9.48
C ASN A 116 15.33 -12.06 -8.01
N LEU A 117 14.41 -11.79 -7.08
CA LEU A 117 14.71 -11.78 -5.64
C LEU A 117 15.08 -13.17 -5.12
N GLU A 118 14.38 -14.22 -5.56
CA GLU A 118 14.72 -15.60 -5.23
C GLU A 118 16.12 -15.96 -5.71
N LEU A 119 16.47 -15.59 -6.96
CA LEU A 119 17.81 -15.81 -7.51
C LEU A 119 18.88 -15.04 -6.73
N ALA A 120 18.62 -13.80 -6.34
CA ALA A 120 19.53 -13.01 -5.52
C ALA A 120 19.78 -13.65 -4.16
N LEU A 121 18.74 -14.17 -3.50
CA LEU A 121 18.87 -14.89 -2.22
C LEU A 121 19.59 -16.23 -2.39
N ASN A 122 19.26 -16.99 -3.43
CA ASN A 122 19.93 -18.24 -3.76
C ASN A 122 21.44 -18.03 -3.99
N SER A 123 21.84 -16.92 -4.63
CA SER A 123 23.25 -16.57 -4.83
C SER A 123 24.03 -16.36 -3.52
N ARG A 124 23.31 -16.13 -2.41
CA ARG A 124 23.84 -15.98 -1.05
C ARG A 124 23.70 -17.25 -0.22
N ASN A 125 23.45 -18.41 -0.83
CA ASN A 125 23.20 -19.70 -0.16
C ASN A 125 21.99 -19.68 0.79
N LEU A 126 20.98 -18.87 0.49
CA LEU A 126 19.70 -18.86 1.21
C LEU A 126 18.62 -19.56 0.39
N PRO A 127 17.61 -20.18 1.03
CA PRO A 127 16.48 -20.76 0.31
C PRO A 127 15.56 -19.65 -0.21
N GLY A 128 15.95 -19.02 -1.32
CA GLY A 128 15.31 -17.81 -1.85
C GLY A 128 13.81 -17.94 -2.02
N ARG A 129 13.36 -19.06 -2.60
CA ARG A 129 11.93 -19.34 -2.79
C ARG A 129 11.15 -19.35 -1.47
N LEU A 130 11.64 -20.06 -0.46
CA LEU A 130 10.97 -20.12 0.86
C LEU A 130 10.98 -18.76 1.54
N CYS A 131 12.08 -18.03 1.43
CA CYS A 131 12.24 -16.70 2.00
C CYS A 131 11.27 -15.66 1.40
N ILE A 132 11.04 -15.69 0.08
CA ILE A 132 10.06 -14.81 -0.57
C ILE A 132 8.63 -15.22 -0.20
N LEU A 133 8.31 -16.51 -0.16
CA LEU A 133 6.99 -16.98 0.29
C LEU A 133 6.71 -16.60 1.75
N ARG A 134 7.70 -16.74 2.64
CA ARG A 134 7.64 -16.29 4.03
C ARG A 134 7.38 -14.78 4.10
N ALA A 135 8.11 -13.97 3.32
CA ALA A 135 7.93 -12.52 3.30
C ALA A 135 6.54 -12.09 2.82
N ILE A 136 5.97 -12.77 1.82
CA ILE A 136 4.60 -12.49 1.33
C ILE A 136 3.56 -12.82 2.42
N CYS A 137 3.71 -13.97 3.07
CA CYS A 137 2.83 -14.41 4.15
C CYS A 137 2.91 -13.47 5.37
N GLU A 138 4.13 -13.04 5.74
CA GLU A 138 4.37 -12.13 6.86
C GLU A 138 3.92 -10.68 6.59
N ALA A 139 3.66 -10.29 5.34
CA ALA A 139 3.36 -8.90 4.99
C ALA A 139 2.10 -8.35 5.67
N GLU A 140 1.11 -9.19 5.98
CA GLU A 140 -0.10 -8.74 6.69
C GLU A 140 0.16 -8.57 8.20
N THR A 141 1.03 -9.38 8.80
CA THR A 141 1.23 -9.45 10.26
C THR A 141 2.39 -8.60 10.75
N VAL A 142 3.44 -8.43 9.94
CA VAL A 142 4.66 -7.69 10.31
C VAL A 142 4.54 -6.20 10.00
N LEU A 143 3.80 -5.81 8.95
CA LEU A 143 3.66 -4.42 8.54
C LEU A 143 2.59 -3.72 9.39
N SER A 144 2.86 -2.48 9.79
CA SER A 144 1.93 -1.62 10.54
C SER A 144 0.68 -1.31 9.71
N PRO A 145 -0.44 -0.92 10.33
CA PRO A 145 -1.66 -0.54 9.61
C PRO A 145 -1.39 0.51 8.51
N PRO A 146 -2.17 0.49 7.42
CA PRO A 146 -1.96 1.41 6.31
C PRO A 146 -2.02 2.86 6.76
N GLY A 147 -1.12 3.68 6.24
CA GLY A 147 -0.96 5.09 6.61
C GLY A 147 0.03 5.36 7.74
N PHE A 148 0.62 4.34 8.37
CA PHE A 148 1.65 4.54 9.41
C PHE A 148 3.02 4.90 8.82
N SER A 149 3.44 4.18 7.77
CA SER A 149 4.73 4.41 7.10
C SER A 149 4.57 4.23 5.59
N ILE A 150 4.99 5.24 4.83
CA ILE A 150 4.99 5.19 3.36
C ILE A 150 5.82 4.00 2.86
N ILE A 151 6.92 3.67 3.55
CA ILE A 151 7.80 2.57 3.16
C ILE A 151 7.11 1.23 3.40
N GLU A 152 6.45 1.06 4.54
CA GLU A 152 5.69 -0.16 4.82
C GLU A 152 4.51 -0.33 3.85
N ASP A 153 3.82 0.75 3.50
CA ASP A 153 2.75 0.72 2.50
C ASP A 153 3.27 0.41 1.10
N ALA A 154 4.45 0.91 0.73
CA ALA A 154 5.12 0.53 -0.51
C ALA A 154 5.47 -0.95 -0.54
N ILE A 155 6.06 -1.48 0.54
CA ILE A 155 6.38 -2.91 0.68
C ILE A 155 5.10 -3.75 0.59
N ARG A 156 4.03 -3.35 1.28
CA ARG A 156 2.71 -4.00 1.22
C ARG A 156 2.21 -4.09 -0.22
N ILE A 157 2.31 -3.02 -1.00
CA ILE A 157 1.87 -2.99 -2.41
C ILE A 157 2.71 -3.95 -3.27
N ILE A 158 4.04 -3.96 -3.07
CA ILE A 158 4.97 -4.82 -3.80
C ILE A 158 4.70 -6.30 -3.53
N LEU A 159 4.42 -6.66 -2.27
CA LEU A 159 4.21 -8.06 -1.86
C LEU A 159 2.76 -8.54 -2.06
N ARG A 160 1.80 -7.63 -2.16
CA ARG A 160 0.38 -7.96 -2.31
C ARG A 160 0.08 -8.70 -3.60
N ASN A 161 -0.37 -9.95 -3.51
CA ASN A 161 -0.81 -10.69 -4.68
C ASN A 161 -2.34 -10.61 -4.83
N PHE A 162 -2.82 -10.34 -6.05
CA PHE A 162 -4.26 -10.29 -6.33
C PHE A 162 -4.69 -11.58 -7.03
N GLU A 163 -5.74 -12.21 -6.50
CA GLU A 163 -6.35 -13.39 -7.10
C GLU A 163 -6.83 -13.10 -8.52
N ASP A 164 -6.40 -13.91 -9.48
CA ASP A 164 -7.02 -13.99 -10.81
C ASP A 164 -7.74 -15.35 -10.83
N ALA A 165 -9.06 -15.33 -11.03
CA ALA A 165 -9.94 -16.50 -10.85
C ALA A 165 -9.53 -17.74 -11.66
N ASP A 166 -8.72 -17.56 -12.71
CA ASP A 166 -8.39 -18.61 -13.67
C ASP A 166 -7.11 -19.41 -13.30
N ASN A 167 -6.23 -18.90 -12.42
CA ASN A 167 -4.96 -19.58 -12.12
C ASN A 167 -4.34 -19.11 -10.78
N HIS A 168 -4.25 -20.02 -9.81
CA HIS A 168 -3.59 -19.78 -8.52
C HIS A 168 -2.14 -20.29 -8.56
N ASP A 169 -1.18 -19.47 -8.12
CA ASP A 169 0.21 -19.87 -7.95
C ASP A 169 0.61 -19.93 -6.46
N CYS A 170 1.84 -20.39 -6.19
CA CYS A 170 2.36 -20.47 -4.82
C CYS A 170 2.40 -19.12 -4.10
N TYR A 171 2.51 -18.00 -4.82
CA TYR A 171 2.52 -16.68 -4.21
C TYR A 171 1.12 -16.23 -3.81
N ASP A 172 0.08 -16.60 -4.58
CA ASP A 172 -1.32 -16.40 -4.17
C ASP A 172 -1.62 -17.17 -2.88
N ILE A 173 -1.19 -18.43 -2.82
CA ILE A 173 -1.37 -19.29 -1.64
C ILE A 173 -0.64 -18.66 -0.43
N ALA A 174 0.62 -18.25 -0.60
CA ALA A 174 1.37 -17.60 0.47
C ALA A 174 0.73 -16.31 0.98
N TYR A 175 0.10 -15.52 0.09
CA TYR A 175 -0.59 -14.30 0.45
C TYR A 175 -1.91 -14.55 1.21
N GLN A 176 -2.57 -15.69 0.98
CA GLN A 176 -3.82 -16.06 1.67
C GLN A 176 -3.58 -16.65 3.07
N ILE A 177 -2.40 -17.23 3.31
CA ILE A 177 -2.06 -17.85 4.60
C ILE A 177 -1.84 -16.74 5.63
N LYS A 178 -2.64 -16.78 6.71
CA LYS A 178 -2.55 -15.85 7.85
C LYS A 178 -2.02 -16.49 9.14
N SER A 179 -1.70 -17.79 9.09
CA SER A 179 -1.15 -18.56 10.21
C SER A 179 0.38 -18.64 10.12
N ASP A 180 1.02 -19.30 11.10
CA ASP A 180 2.47 -19.34 11.36
C ASP A 180 3.37 -19.50 10.11
N CYS A 181 3.65 -18.39 9.44
CA CYS A 181 4.42 -18.31 8.19
C CYS A 181 5.84 -18.87 8.34
N GLU A 182 6.39 -18.79 9.55
CA GLU A 182 7.71 -19.34 9.91
C GLU A 182 7.77 -20.86 9.77
N ILE A 183 6.70 -21.56 10.17
CA ILE A 183 6.62 -23.02 10.12
C ILE A 183 6.32 -23.46 8.68
N VAL A 184 5.40 -22.77 8.01
CA VAL A 184 4.98 -23.10 6.64
C VAL A 184 6.13 -22.88 5.65
N TYR A 185 6.90 -21.81 5.83
CA TYR A 185 7.99 -21.42 4.94
C TYR A 185 9.30 -21.25 5.73
N PRO A 186 10.07 -22.33 5.92
CA PRO A 186 11.29 -22.29 6.73
C PRO A 186 12.40 -21.52 5.99
N CYS A 187 12.49 -20.23 6.29
CA CYS A 187 13.60 -19.34 5.94
C CYS A 187 14.32 -18.94 7.24
N PRO A 188 15.66 -18.87 7.26
CA PRO A 188 16.43 -18.65 8.49
C PRO A 188 16.16 -17.31 9.19
N PHE A 189 15.59 -16.32 8.49
CA PHE A 189 15.24 -15.02 9.03
C PHE A 189 14.00 -14.45 8.32
N SER A 190 13.36 -13.46 8.95
CA SER A 190 12.31 -12.67 8.30
C SER A 190 12.93 -11.54 7.47
N LEU A 191 12.73 -11.56 6.15
CA LEU A 191 13.18 -10.48 5.28
C LEU A 191 12.54 -9.14 5.67
N LEU A 192 11.26 -9.14 6.03
CA LEU A 192 10.55 -7.92 6.39
C LEU A 192 11.13 -7.29 7.65
N LYS A 193 11.36 -8.07 8.70
CA LYS A 193 11.99 -7.54 9.93
C LYS A 193 13.39 -6.99 9.66
N LEU A 194 14.18 -7.65 8.81
CA LEU A 194 15.52 -7.18 8.44
C LEU A 194 15.47 -5.86 7.65
N LEU A 195 14.52 -5.72 6.71
CA LEU A 195 14.33 -4.50 5.94
C LEU A 195 13.89 -3.32 6.83
N LEU A 196 12.96 -3.57 7.75
CA LEU A 196 12.40 -2.55 8.64
C LEU A 196 13.32 -2.18 9.79
N TYR A 197 14.23 -3.07 10.20
CA TYR A 197 15.19 -2.78 11.26
C TYR A 197 15.98 -1.49 11.02
N ASN A 198 16.36 -1.22 9.77
CA ASN A 198 17.10 -0.01 9.42
C ASN A 198 16.23 1.27 9.44
N LEU A 199 14.90 1.15 9.41
CA LEU A 199 14.00 2.31 9.45
C LEU A 199 13.71 2.79 10.87
N TYR A 200 13.74 1.88 11.85
CA TYR A 200 13.41 2.17 13.23
C TYR A 200 14.62 2.35 14.15
N THR A 201 15.84 2.09 13.65
CA THR A 201 17.09 2.22 14.42
C THR A 201 17.64 3.64 14.47
N GLU A 202 17.13 4.59 13.67
CA GLU A 202 17.51 6.01 13.76
C GLU A 202 16.67 6.81 14.78
N GLY A 203 15.85 6.14 15.61
CA GLY A 203 14.93 6.79 16.56
C GLY A 203 15.22 6.59 18.05
N MET A 204 16.37 6.03 18.44
CA MET A 204 16.82 5.91 19.84
C MET A 204 18.20 6.53 20.05
#